data_AF-A0A195CUT5-F1
#
_entry.id   AF-A0A195CUT5-F1
#
_cell.length_a   1.000
_cell.length_b   1.000
_cell.length_c   1.000
_cell.angle_alpha   90.00
_cell.angle_beta   90.00
_cell.angle_gamma   90.00
#
_symmetry.space_group_name_H-M   'P 1'
#
loop_
_entity.id
_entity.type
_entity.pdbx_description
1 polymer ?
#
loop_
_entity_poly.entity_id
_entity_poly.type
_entity_poly.pdbx_seq_one_letter_code
_entity_poly.pdbx_strand_id
1 'polypeptide(L)'
;MNVSCVICSELLTPSGDICCTLCGHIFHYACLQSWLKRSKTCPQCRVKTTNQRIKRIYLNFSNDDNVVKDSVSLQNEVDILNVQLKLRNDELNKLTKDNVKSRNEIAHLKQKIFEVEHKISSTNKIILIQKGQIKCYELLCSNIKEENEKLKEKIKYFQNIQNLIDVKKRNEMRADVRWLLRRCAANVNLSLRCADCESSTIQTFSRSYRGPARASAAPVRDIFSAGYLLREARGLRSPLITTATNLLAPKSRLKLPVSAVEIVEGTQKKRKAGQKGGKPPTEGSAFVVGPL
;
A
#
# COMPACT_ATOMS: atom_id res chain seq x y z
N MET A 1 -28.73 -70.62 23.04
CA MET A 1 -29.16 -70.36 24.43
C MET A 1 -28.40 -69.14 24.93
N ASN A 2 -29.07 -68.13 25.48
CA ASN A 2 -28.43 -66.88 25.91
C ASN A 2 -28.37 -66.84 27.44
N VAL A 3 -27.16 -66.80 28.02
CA VAL A 3 -26.97 -66.66 29.47
C VAL A 3 -26.61 -65.20 29.77
N SER A 4 -27.35 -64.53 30.64
CA SER A 4 -27.14 -63.13 31.01
C SER A 4 -26.76 -62.96 32.48
N CYS A 5 -26.05 -61.88 32.80
CA CYS A 5 -25.70 -61.54 34.17
C CYS A 5 -26.86 -60.80 34.85
N VAL A 6 -27.41 -61.33 35.93
CA VAL A 6 -28.56 -60.71 36.65
C VAL A 6 -28.22 -59.34 37.28
N ILE A 7 -26.93 -59.01 37.44
CA ILE A 7 -26.51 -57.73 38.04
C ILE A 7 -26.55 -56.58 37.03
N CYS A 8 -26.07 -56.79 35.80
CA CYS A 8 -26.02 -55.76 34.75
C CYS A 8 -27.00 -55.99 33.59
N SER A 9 -27.68 -57.13 33.56
CA SER A 9 -28.59 -57.56 32.48
C SER A 9 -27.95 -57.73 31.10
N GLU A 10 -26.61 -57.75 31.01
CA GLU A 10 -25.87 -57.97 29.77
C GLU A 10 -25.61 -59.47 29.51
N LEU A 11 -25.41 -59.82 28.24
CA LEU A 11 -25.09 -61.19 27.80
C LEU A 11 -23.67 -61.58 28.26
N LEU A 12 -23.53 -62.78 28.82
CA LEU A 12 -22.22 -63.35 29.13
C LEU A 12 -21.53 -63.77 27.82
N THR A 13 -20.47 -63.05 27.44
CA THR A 13 -19.70 -63.35 26.23
C THR A 13 -18.55 -64.34 26.52
N PRO A 14 -18.16 -65.18 25.54
CA PRO A 14 -17.03 -66.09 25.68
C PRO A 14 -15.70 -65.41 26.03
N SER A 15 -15.53 -64.17 25.56
CA SER A 15 -14.36 -63.33 25.80
C SER A 15 -14.39 -62.59 27.14
N GLY A 16 -15.51 -62.66 27.88
CA GLY A 16 -15.68 -61.97 29.15
C GLY A 16 -15.12 -62.75 30.34
N ASP A 17 -14.69 -62.03 31.38
CA ASP A 17 -14.33 -62.61 32.67
C ASP A 17 -15.61 -63.10 33.39
N ILE A 18 -15.93 -64.38 33.23
CA ILE A 18 -17.11 -65.01 33.84
C ILE A 18 -16.69 -65.77 35.11
N CYS A 19 -17.54 -65.70 36.14
CA CYS A 19 -17.32 -66.44 37.38
C CYS A 19 -18.60 -67.10 37.89
N CYS A 20 -18.41 -68.20 38.63
CA CYS A 20 -19.46 -68.93 39.31
C CYS A 20 -19.22 -68.93 40.83
N THR A 21 -20.30 -68.80 41.57
CA THR A 21 -20.32 -68.95 43.03
C THR A 21 -20.41 -70.43 43.41
N LEU A 22 -20.00 -70.82 44.62
CA LEU A 22 -20.15 -72.22 45.08
C LEU A 22 -21.61 -72.72 45.12
N CYS A 23 -22.59 -71.82 45.14
CA CYS A 23 -24.01 -72.18 45.00
C CYS A 23 -24.48 -72.35 43.54
N GLY A 24 -23.58 -72.26 42.55
CA GLY A 24 -23.86 -72.57 41.15
C GLY A 24 -24.30 -71.40 40.28
N HIS A 25 -24.48 -70.20 40.83
CA HIS A 25 -24.92 -69.03 40.05
C HIS A 25 -23.75 -68.30 39.39
N ILE A 26 -23.98 -67.86 38.15
CA ILE A 26 -22.96 -67.31 37.23
C ILE A 26 -23.17 -65.80 37.03
N PHE A 27 -22.07 -65.04 37.04
CA PHE A 27 -22.06 -63.58 36.84
C PHE A 27 -20.76 -63.15 36.15
N HIS A 28 -20.72 -61.93 35.61
CA HIS A 28 -19.44 -61.27 35.32
C HIS A 28 -18.62 -61.09 36.60
N TYR A 29 -17.31 -61.33 36.53
CA TYR A 29 -16.41 -61.21 37.67
C TYR A 29 -16.47 -59.82 38.29
N ALA A 30 -16.42 -58.77 37.47
CA ALA A 30 -16.49 -57.38 37.92
C ALA A 30 -17.82 -57.06 38.64
N CYS A 31 -18.93 -57.57 38.11
CA CYS A 31 -20.26 -57.37 38.71
C CYS A 31 -20.36 -58.06 40.07
N LEU A 32 -19.95 -59.33 40.16
CA LEU A 32 -19.99 -60.07 41.43
C LEU A 32 -19.03 -59.48 42.46
N GLN A 33 -17.82 -59.07 42.05
CA GLN A 33 -16.86 -58.45 42.95
C GLN A 33 -17.39 -57.14 43.54
N SER A 34 -18.06 -56.32 42.74
CA SER A 34 -18.71 -55.08 43.19
C SER A 34 -19.84 -55.36 44.18
N TRP A 35 -20.63 -56.40 43.93
CA TRP A 35 -21.68 -56.85 44.86
C TRP A 35 -21.11 -57.30 46.21
N LEU A 36 -20.05 -58.11 46.19
CA LEU A 36 -19.43 -58.66 47.40
C LEU A 36 -18.70 -57.63 48.26
N LYS A 37 -18.41 -56.44 47.74
CA LYS A 37 -17.98 -55.30 48.56
C LYS A 37 -19.11 -54.80 49.47
N ARG A 38 -20.36 -54.91 49.04
CA ARG A 38 -21.55 -54.41 49.76
C ARG A 38 -22.25 -55.49 50.58
N SER A 39 -22.38 -56.71 50.05
CA SER A 39 -23.04 -57.82 50.72
C SER A 39 -22.29 -59.14 50.51
N LYS A 40 -22.03 -59.89 51.58
CA LYS A 40 -21.35 -61.20 51.52
C LYS A 40 -22.31 -62.36 51.18
N THR A 41 -23.18 -62.14 50.20
CA THR A 41 -24.22 -63.09 49.78
C THR A 41 -24.32 -63.17 48.27
N CYS A 42 -24.75 -64.32 47.74
CA CYS A 42 -25.06 -64.48 46.32
C CYS A 42 -26.22 -63.56 45.90
N PRO A 43 -26.11 -62.79 44.79
CA PRO A 43 -27.20 -61.94 44.30
C PRO A 43 -28.50 -62.69 44.00
N GLN A 44 -28.40 -63.95 43.57
CA GLN A 44 -29.57 -64.73 43.13
C GLN A 44 -30.23 -65.50 44.28
N CYS A 45 -29.46 -66.24 45.08
CA CYS A 45 -30.01 -67.13 46.11
C CYS A 45 -29.69 -66.73 47.55
N ARG A 46 -28.99 -65.61 47.76
CA ARG A 46 -28.64 -65.05 49.09
C ARG A 46 -27.78 -65.94 50.00
N VAL A 47 -27.31 -67.10 49.54
CA VAL A 47 -26.32 -67.94 50.25
C VAL A 47 -25.04 -67.15 50.52
N LYS A 48 -24.43 -67.34 51.70
CA LYS A 48 -23.19 -66.65 52.09
C LYS A 48 -22.04 -66.97 51.13
N THR A 49 -21.55 -65.94 50.45
CA THR A 49 -20.48 -66.01 49.44
C THR A 49 -19.39 -65.01 49.78
N THR A 50 -18.14 -65.47 49.77
CA THR A 50 -16.94 -64.65 49.98
C THR A 50 -16.04 -64.74 48.75
N ASN A 51 -15.04 -63.85 48.64
CA ASN A 51 -14.13 -63.83 47.47
C ASN A 51 -13.38 -65.16 47.27
N GLN A 52 -13.14 -65.91 48.34
CA GLN A 52 -12.51 -67.24 48.30
C GLN A 52 -13.43 -68.34 47.75
N ARG A 53 -14.74 -68.07 47.64
CA ARG A 53 -15.79 -68.99 47.18
C ARG A 53 -16.27 -68.67 45.76
N ILE A 54 -15.44 -67.97 44.99
CA ILE A 54 -15.68 -67.62 43.59
C ILE A 54 -14.69 -68.40 42.73
N LYS A 55 -15.19 -69.07 41.68
CA LYS A 55 -14.36 -69.73 40.68
C LYS A 55 -14.56 -69.06 39.34
N ARG A 56 -13.47 -68.68 38.67
CA ARG A 56 -13.52 -68.24 37.28
C ARG A 56 -13.88 -69.44 36.41
N ILE A 57 -14.79 -69.25 35.47
CA ILE A 57 -15.21 -70.29 34.53
C ILE A 57 -14.93 -69.82 33.11
N TYR A 58 -14.40 -70.72 32.29
CA TYR A 58 -14.16 -70.49 30.88
C TYR A 58 -15.12 -71.39 30.11
N LEU A 59 -16.06 -70.77 29.39
CA LEU A 59 -17.05 -71.49 28.60
C LEU A 59 -16.41 -71.85 27.26
N ASN A 60 -16.28 -73.15 26.98
CA ASN A 60 -15.84 -73.63 25.67
C ASN A 60 -17.07 -73.74 24.76
N PHE A 61 -17.26 -72.77 23.87
CA PHE A 61 -18.32 -72.82 22.88
C PHE A 61 -17.83 -73.62 21.68
N SER A 62 -18.47 -74.75 21.40
CA SER A 62 -18.31 -75.42 20.10
C SER A 62 -18.84 -74.47 19.03
N ASN A 63 -18.01 -74.13 18.07
CA ASN A 63 -18.26 -73.13 17.03
C ASN A 63 -19.23 -73.67 15.95
N ASP A 64 -20.31 -74.34 16.36
CA ASP A 64 -21.29 -74.98 15.47
C ASP A 64 -22.53 -74.11 15.26
N ASP A 65 -22.45 -72.83 15.61
CA ASP A 65 -23.37 -71.80 15.11
C ASP A 65 -22.96 -71.41 13.68
N ASN A 66 -22.91 -72.40 12.77
CA ASN A 66 -23.13 -72.14 11.36
C ASN A 66 -24.61 -71.75 11.21
N VAL A 67 -24.96 -70.52 11.60
CA VAL A 67 -26.14 -69.87 11.04
C VAL A 67 -25.82 -69.72 9.57
N VAL A 68 -26.20 -70.73 8.77
CA VAL A 68 -26.21 -70.65 7.32
C VAL A 68 -27.15 -69.50 6.97
N LYS A 69 -26.60 -68.29 6.83
CA LYS A 69 -27.33 -67.21 6.18
C LYS A 69 -27.69 -67.75 4.80
N ASP A 70 -28.97 -67.88 4.52
CA ASP A 70 -29.45 -68.37 3.23
C ASP A 70 -28.84 -67.52 2.10
N SER A 71 -28.52 -68.17 0.99
CA SER A 71 -27.91 -67.56 -0.21
C SER A 71 -28.68 -66.30 -0.64
N VAL A 72 -30.01 -66.31 -0.49
CA VAL A 72 -30.89 -65.17 -0.77
C VAL A 72 -30.63 -63.98 0.16
N SER A 73 -30.41 -64.21 1.45
CA SER A 73 -30.13 -63.14 2.41
C SER A 73 -28.77 -62.49 2.14
N LEU A 74 -27.78 -63.28 1.70
CA LEU A 74 -26.47 -62.76 1.30
C LEU A 74 -26.58 -61.97 -0.02
N GLN A 75 -27.37 -62.44 -0.97
CA GLN A 75 -27.60 -61.74 -2.24
C GLN A 75 -28.25 -60.37 -2.03
N ASN A 76 -29.26 -60.28 -1.16
CA ASN A 76 -29.90 -59.00 -0.82
C ASN A 76 -28.90 -58.01 -0.19
N GLU A 77 -28.00 -58.49 0.68
CA GLU A 77 -26.96 -57.67 1.29
C GLU A 77 -25.98 -57.13 0.22
N VAL A 78 -25.58 -58.00 -0.72
CA VAL A 78 -24.74 -57.62 -1.87
C VAL A 78 -25.44 -56.56 -2.74
N ASP A 79 -26.72 -56.72 -3.02
CA ASP A 79 -27.47 -55.78 -3.86
C ASP A 79 -27.63 -54.41 -3.19
N ILE A 80 -27.92 -54.38 -1.88
CA ILE A 80 -27.97 -53.14 -1.09
C ILE A 80 -26.62 -52.42 -1.12
N LEU A 81 -25.54 -53.16 -0.88
CA LEU A 81 -24.18 -52.59 -0.89
C LEU A 81 -23.82 -52.06 -2.29
N ASN A 82 -24.19 -52.76 -3.35
CA ASN A 82 -23.95 -52.31 -4.73
C ASN A 82 -24.66 -51.00 -5.04
N VAL A 83 -25.90 -50.82 -4.57
CA VAL A 83 -26.63 -49.55 -4.74
C VAL A 83 -25.94 -48.43 -3.96
N GLN A 84 -25.54 -48.69 -2.70
CA GLN A 84 -24.82 -47.71 -1.90
C GLN A 84 -23.49 -47.30 -2.55
N LEU A 85 -22.73 -48.27 -3.10
CA LEU A 85 -21.49 -48.00 -3.82
C LEU A 85 -21.72 -47.11 -5.03
N LYS A 86 -22.78 -47.35 -5.82
CA LYS A 86 -23.13 -46.49 -6.96
C LYS A 86 -23.42 -45.06 -6.53
N LEU A 87 -24.25 -44.87 -5.52
CA LEU A 87 -24.59 -43.53 -5.00
C LEU A 87 -23.35 -42.79 -4.48
N ARG A 88 -22.48 -43.48 -3.75
CA ARG A 88 -21.21 -42.91 -3.27
C ARG A 88 -20.26 -42.58 -4.41
N ASN A 89 -20.22 -43.41 -5.45
CA ASN A 89 -19.39 -43.16 -6.62
C ASN A 89 -19.89 -41.93 -7.40
N ASP A 90 -21.21 -41.75 -7.55
CA ASP A 90 -21.80 -40.56 -8.17
C ASP A 90 -21.54 -39.29 -7.35
N GLU A 91 -21.65 -39.38 -6.03
CA GLU A 91 -21.31 -38.30 -5.11
C GLU A 91 -19.82 -37.93 -5.23
N LEU A 92 -18.91 -38.91 -5.25
CA LEU A 92 -17.48 -38.71 -5.49
C LEU A 92 -17.22 -38.07 -6.86
N ASN A 93 -17.91 -38.51 -7.91
CA ASN A 93 -17.79 -37.92 -9.25
C ASN A 93 -18.24 -36.46 -9.29
N LYS A 94 -19.28 -36.10 -8.53
CA LYS A 94 -19.74 -34.71 -8.40
C LYS A 94 -18.71 -33.87 -7.64
N LEU A 95 -18.26 -34.34 -6.48
CA LEU A 95 -17.28 -33.65 -5.65
C LEU A 95 -15.93 -33.49 -6.36
N THR A 96 -15.49 -34.46 -7.15
CA THR A 96 -14.27 -34.36 -7.94
C THR A 96 -14.41 -33.32 -9.06
N LYS A 97 -15.54 -33.27 -9.77
CA LYS A 97 -15.82 -32.23 -10.77
C LYS A 97 -15.78 -30.83 -10.14
N ASP A 98 -16.41 -30.65 -8.99
CA ASP A 98 -16.45 -29.34 -8.32
C ASP A 98 -15.06 -28.94 -7.79
N ASN A 99 -14.29 -29.88 -7.23
CA ASN A 99 -12.90 -29.64 -6.86
C ASN A 99 -12.02 -29.20 -8.05
N VAL A 100 -12.20 -29.82 -9.22
CA VAL A 100 -11.47 -29.42 -10.43
C VAL A 100 -11.86 -28.00 -10.87
N LYS A 101 -13.15 -27.65 -10.83
CA LYS A 101 -13.60 -26.28 -11.14
C LYS A 101 -12.98 -25.25 -10.19
N SER A 102 -13.07 -25.48 -8.88
CA SER A 102 -12.48 -24.57 -7.89
C SER A 102 -10.96 -24.47 -8.03
N ARG A 103 -10.26 -25.58 -8.35
CA ARG A 103 -8.82 -25.54 -8.64
C ARG A 103 -8.48 -24.67 -9.85
N ASN A 104 -9.28 -24.76 -10.92
CA ASN A 104 -9.09 -23.95 -12.12
C ASN A 104 -9.33 -22.45 -11.83
N GLU A 105 -10.37 -22.14 -11.05
CA GLU A 105 -10.64 -20.76 -10.60
C GLU A 105 -9.49 -20.21 -9.76
N ILE A 106 -8.97 -20.99 -8.81
CA ILE A 106 -7.81 -20.63 -8.00
C ILE A 106 -6.57 -20.39 -8.88
N ALA A 107 -6.33 -21.24 -9.88
CA ALA A 107 -5.21 -21.06 -10.81
C ALA A 107 -5.34 -19.76 -11.61
N HIS A 108 -6.53 -19.47 -12.13
CA HIS A 108 -6.80 -18.25 -12.88
C HIS A 108 -6.67 -16.99 -12.00
N LEU A 109 -7.18 -17.02 -10.77
CA LEU A 109 -7.01 -15.92 -9.82
C LEU A 109 -5.55 -15.69 -9.46
N LYS A 110 -4.77 -16.76 -9.26
CA LYS A 110 -3.31 -16.65 -9.03
C LYS A 110 -2.59 -16.00 -10.20
N GLN A 111 -2.96 -16.33 -11.44
CA GLN A 111 -2.40 -15.69 -12.63
C GLN A 111 -2.72 -14.18 -12.65
N LYS A 112 -3.97 -13.79 -12.36
CA LYS A 112 -4.36 -12.38 -12.27
C LYS A 112 -3.58 -11.63 -11.19
N ILE A 113 -3.37 -12.25 -10.03
CA ILE A 113 -2.55 -11.67 -8.95
C ILE A 113 -1.12 -11.42 -9.46
N PHE A 114 -0.50 -12.41 -10.11
CA PHE A 114 0.84 -12.28 -10.66
C PHE A 114 0.94 -11.14 -11.70
N GLU A 115 -0.04 -11.02 -12.59
CA GLU A 115 -0.09 -9.93 -13.58
C GLU A 115 -0.17 -8.55 -12.92
N VAL A 116 -1.01 -8.40 -11.89
CA VAL A 116 -1.16 -7.14 -11.14
C VAL A 116 0.10 -6.83 -10.35
N GLU A 117 0.71 -7.80 -9.68
CA GLU A 117 1.97 -7.63 -8.94
C GLU A 117 3.12 -7.21 -9.87
N HIS A 118 3.20 -7.81 -11.05
CA HIS A 118 4.18 -7.41 -12.05
C HIS A 118 3.97 -5.96 -12.51
N LYS A 119 2.71 -5.55 -12.75
CA LYS A 119 2.36 -4.16 -13.09
C LYS A 119 2.71 -3.20 -11.95
N ILE A 120 2.46 -3.57 -10.70
CA ILE A 120 2.82 -2.77 -9.52
C ILE A 120 4.35 -2.63 -9.41
N SER A 121 5.09 -3.71 -9.65
CA SER A 121 6.56 -3.69 -9.62
C SER A 121 7.14 -2.78 -10.70
N SER A 122 6.60 -2.80 -11.92
CA SER A 122 7.06 -1.93 -13.01
C SER A 122 6.72 -0.46 -12.75
N THR A 123 5.51 -0.14 -12.28
CA THR A 123 5.12 1.23 -11.94
C THR A 123 5.94 1.76 -10.76
N ASN A 124 6.22 0.96 -9.74
CA ASN A 124 7.06 1.37 -8.61
C ASN A 124 8.48 1.76 -9.03
N LYS A 125 9.07 1.05 -10.00
CA LYS A 125 10.37 1.42 -10.57
C LYS A 125 10.32 2.80 -11.25
N ILE A 126 9.26 3.05 -12.02
CA ILE A 126 9.05 4.35 -12.69
C ILE A 126 8.89 5.46 -11.64
N ILE A 127 8.10 5.22 -10.60
CA ILE A 127 7.88 6.17 -9.49
C ILE A 127 9.20 6.51 -8.80
N LEU A 128 10.07 5.53 -8.55
CA LEU A 128 11.40 5.74 -7.96
C LEU A 128 12.25 6.70 -8.80
N ILE A 129 12.30 6.48 -10.12
CA ILE A 129 13.04 7.33 -11.05
C ILE A 129 12.45 8.74 -11.07
N GLN A 130 11.13 8.86 -11.19
CA GLN A 130 10.44 10.16 -11.21
C GLN A 130 10.64 10.94 -9.91
N LYS A 131 10.64 10.28 -8.75
CA LYS A 131 10.97 10.90 -7.46
C LYS A 131 12.39 11.47 -7.44
N GLY A 132 13.35 10.73 -8.01
CA GLY A 132 14.72 11.22 -8.19
C GLY A 132 14.77 12.49 -9.05
N GLN A 133 14.05 12.50 -10.17
CA GLN A 133 13.98 13.67 -11.06
C GLN A 133 13.35 14.88 -10.38
N ILE A 134 12.23 14.71 -9.65
CA ILE A 134 11.57 15.79 -8.91
C ILE A 134 12.56 16.43 -7.93
N LYS A 135 13.32 15.63 -7.19
CA LYS A 135 14.33 16.14 -6.24
C LYS A 135 15.42 16.97 -6.94
N CYS A 136 15.86 16.56 -8.12
CA CYS A 136 16.82 17.34 -8.91
C CYS A 136 16.22 18.69 -9.35
N TYR A 137 14.97 18.70 -9.80
CA TYR A 137 14.29 19.95 -10.21
C TYR A 137 14.04 20.88 -9.02
N GLU A 138 13.72 20.35 -7.84
CA GLU A 138 13.57 21.15 -6.61
C GLU A 138 14.86 21.89 -6.25
N LEU A 139 16.02 21.20 -6.30
CA LEU A 139 17.32 21.82 -6.06
C LEU A 139 17.63 22.91 -7.08
N LEU A 140 17.37 22.65 -8.37
CA LEU A 140 17.57 23.63 -9.43
C LEU A 140 16.70 24.88 -9.20
N CYS A 141 15.43 24.69 -8.85
CA CYS A 141 14.51 25.78 -8.53
C CYS A 141 14.99 26.60 -7.33
N SER A 142 15.61 25.97 -6.32
CA SER A 142 16.20 26.68 -5.18
C SER A 142 17.35 27.59 -5.62
N ASN A 143 18.29 27.05 -6.40
CA ASN A 143 19.43 27.82 -6.90
C ASN A 143 18.99 29.02 -7.77
N ILE A 144 18.00 28.81 -8.65
CA ILE A 144 17.45 29.88 -9.49
C ILE A 144 16.77 30.96 -8.63
N LYS A 145 16.12 30.59 -7.51
CA LYS A 145 15.53 31.57 -6.59
C LYS A 145 16.61 32.43 -5.92
N GLU A 146 17.68 31.82 -5.44
CA GLU A 146 18.80 32.54 -4.83
C GLU A 146 19.46 33.52 -5.81
N GLU A 147 19.72 33.09 -7.05
CA GLU A 147 20.27 33.96 -8.09
C GLU A 147 19.32 35.11 -8.44
N ASN A 148 18.01 34.87 -8.49
CA ASN A 148 17.03 35.93 -8.72
C ASN A 148 17.02 36.97 -7.60
N GLU A 149 17.18 36.58 -6.34
CA GLU A 149 17.28 37.54 -5.23
C GLU A 149 18.56 38.40 -5.35
N LYS A 150 19.70 37.77 -5.65
CA LYS A 150 20.96 38.50 -5.91
C LYS A 150 20.81 39.51 -7.06
N LEU A 151 20.14 39.11 -8.14
CA LEU A 151 19.90 39.99 -9.28
C LEU A 151 18.95 41.15 -8.93
N LYS A 152 17.91 40.89 -8.12
CA LYS A 152 17.01 41.95 -7.62
C LYS A 152 17.77 42.98 -6.77
N GLU A 153 18.69 42.54 -5.92
CA GLU A 153 19.53 43.45 -5.14
C GLU A 153 20.44 44.31 -6.03
N LYS A 154 21.08 43.71 -7.04
CA LYS A 154 21.87 44.45 -8.04
C LYS A 154 21.03 45.49 -8.77
N ILE A 155 19.80 45.14 -9.17
CA ILE A 155 18.88 46.09 -9.81
C ILE A 155 18.56 47.26 -8.87
N LYS A 156 18.26 47.01 -7.58
CA LYS A 156 18.02 48.07 -6.59
C LYS A 156 19.23 49.00 -6.45
N TYR A 157 20.44 48.44 -6.44
CA TYR A 157 21.68 49.21 -6.38
C TYR A 157 21.82 50.13 -7.60
N PHE A 158 21.65 49.61 -8.82
CA PHE A 158 21.71 50.42 -10.03
C PHE A 158 20.60 51.48 -10.11
N GLN A 159 19.38 51.15 -9.64
CA GLN A 159 18.29 52.13 -9.53
C GLN A 159 18.63 53.28 -8.57
N ASN A 160 19.29 52.99 -7.45
CA ASN A 160 19.77 54.03 -6.53
C ASN A 160 20.82 54.94 -7.19
N ILE A 161 21.77 54.38 -7.92
CA ILE A 161 22.76 55.17 -8.68
C ILE A 161 22.06 56.04 -9.71
N GLN A 162 21.11 55.48 -10.48
CA GLN A 162 20.36 56.22 -11.49
C GLN A 162 19.63 57.43 -10.86
N ASN A 163 18.97 57.23 -9.71
CA ASN A 163 18.31 58.31 -8.98
C ASN A 163 19.30 59.43 -8.58
N LEU A 164 20.50 59.08 -8.13
CA LEU A 164 21.53 60.08 -7.77
C LEU A 164 21.98 60.90 -8.99
N ILE A 165 22.19 60.24 -10.14
CA ILE A 165 22.52 60.90 -11.40
C ILE A 165 21.39 61.84 -11.83
N ASP A 166 20.12 61.39 -11.73
CA ASP A 166 18.95 62.19 -12.10
C ASP A 166 18.74 63.39 -11.17
N VAL A 167 19.09 63.27 -9.87
CA VAL A 167 19.13 64.41 -8.95
C VAL A 167 20.23 65.40 -9.35
N LYS A 168 21.42 64.92 -9.70
CA LYS A 168 22.54 65.78 -10.13
C LYS A 168 22.16 66.59 -11.37
N LYS A 169 21.64 65.94 -12.42
CA LYS A 169 21.16 66.60 -13.65
C LYS A 169 20.07 67.64 -13.36
N ARG A 170 19.11 67.33 -12.47
CA ARG A 170 18.08 68.30 -12.06
C ARG A 170 18.66 69.51 -11.34
N ASN A 171 19.69 69.32 -10.52
CA ASN A 171 20.35 70.41 -9.79
C ASN A 171 21.20 71.30 -10.72
N GLU A 172 21.90 70.70 -11.68
CA GLU A 172 22.62 71.42 -12.75
C GLU A 172 21.65 72.26 -13.58
N MET A 173 20.56 71.65 -14.07
CA MET A 173 19.53 72.37 -14.83
C MET A 173 18.87 73.49 -14.02
N ARG A 174 18.67 73.31 -12.70
CA ARG A 174 18.22 74.38 -11.80
C ARG A 174 19.24 75.51 -11.64
N ALA A 175 20.54 75.21 -11.69
CA ALA A 175 21.59 76.22 -11.63
C ALA A 175 21.63 77.05 -12.93
N ASP A 176 21.53 76.41 -14.09
CA ASP A 176 21.49 77.08 -15.40
C ASP A 176 20.29 78.02 -15.51
N VAL A 177 19.10 77.56 -15.10
CA VAL A 177 17.89 78.39 -15.06
C VAL A 177 18.07 79.59 -14.12
N ARG A 178 18.65 79.40 -12.93
CA ARG A 178 18.94 80.50 -12.01
C ARG A 178 19.93 81.51 -12.60
N TRP A 179 20.93 81.05 -13.32
CA TRP A 179 21.90 81.91 -14.01
C TRP A 179 21.22 82.75 -15.10
N LEU A 180 20.39 82.12 -15.94
CA LEU A 180 19.60 82.81 -16.97
C LEU A 180 18.68 83.88 -16.37
N LEU A 181 17.96 83.56 -15.29
CA LEU A 181 17.08 84.51 -14.61
C LEU A 181 17.84 85.72 -14.05
N ARG A 182 19.02 85.50 -13.45
CA ARG A 182 19.89 86.62 -12.99
C ARG A 182 20.37 87.48 -14.14
N ARG A 183 20.71 86.88 -15.29
CA ARG A 183 21.16 87.60 -16.48
C ARG A 183 20.04 88.40 -17.13
N CYS A 184 18.81 87.88 -17.16
CA CYS A 184 17.63 88.67 -17.53
C CYS A 184 17.39 89.82 -16.55
N ALA A 185 17.46 89.60 -15.24
CA ALA A 185 17.31 90.67 -14.25
C ALA A 185 18.40 91.75 -14.36
N ALA A 186 19.65 91.37 -14.65
CA ALA A 186 20.74 92.30 -14.89
C ALA A 186 20.56 93.08 -16.21
N ASN A 187 20.07 92.44 -17.27
CA ASN A 187 19.74 93.12 -18.53
C ASN A 187 18.49 94.01 -18.42
N VAL A 188 17.51 93.68 -17.59
CA VAL A 188 16.35 94.55 -17.32
C VAL A 188 16.78 95.79 -16.52
N ASN A 189 17.76 95.68 -15.62
CA ASN A 189 18.37 96.85 -14.95
C ASN A 189 19.31 97.67 -15.86
N LEU A 190 19.76 97.12 -17.00
CA LEU A 190 20.47 97.88 -18.06
C LEU A 190 19.52 98.37 -19.18
N SER A 191 18.27 97.90 -19.20
CA SER A 191 17.21 98.21 -20.17
C SER A 191 16.13 99.11 -19.55
N LEU A 192 16.55 100.15 -18.84
CA LEU A 192 15.68 101.28 -18.47
C LEU A 192 15.46 102.27 -19.63
N ARG A 193 15.35 101.74 -20.86
CA ARG A 193 14.62 102.34 -21.98
C ARG A 193 13.99 101.23 -22.84
N CYS A 194 12.86 100.71 -22.38
CA CYS A 194 11.81 100.28 -23.30
C CYS A 194 10.48 100.71 -22.67
N ALA A 195 9.93 101.79 -23.22
CA ALA A 195 8.72 102.43 -22.70
C ALA A 195 7.42 101.72 -23.13
N ASP A 196 7.48 100.67 -23.97
CA ASP A 196 6.26 100.14 -24.62
C ASP A 196 6.25 98.60 -24.70
N CYS A 197 6.20 97.91 -23.56
CA CYS A 197 5.84 96.49 -23.54
C CYS A 197 4.85 96.21 -22.41
N GLU A 198 3.57 96.45 -22.71
CA GLU A 198 2.44 95.87 -21.97
C GLU A 198 2.23 94.42 -22.46
N SER A 199 2.73 93.42 -21.73
CA SER A 199 2.05 92.10 -21.64
C SER A 199 2.60 91.18 -20.53
N SER A 200 1.89 91.17 -19.40
CA SER A 200 1.34 90.00 -18.67
C SER A 200 2.07 88.64 -18.59
N THR A 201 3.41 88.54 -18.51
CA THR A 201 4.04 87.19 -18.38
C THR A 201 5.23 87.09 -17.42
N ILE A 202 5.15 87.68 -16.23
CA ILE A 202 6.08 87.36 -15.13
C ILE A 202 5.29 87.05 -13.86
N GLN A 203 4.44 86.04 -13.93
CA GLN A 203 3.75 85.53 -12.74
C GLN A 203 3.43 84.03 -12.81
N THR A 204 4.33 83.19 -13.34
CA THR A 204 4.14 81.72 -13.30
C THR A 204 5.48 81.00 -13.44
N PHE A 205 6.33 81.06 -12.43
CA PHE A 205 7.39 80.05 -12.26
C PHE A 205 7.54 79.57 -10.81
N SER A 206 6.43 79.60 -10.06
CA SER A 206 6.39 79.14 -8.66
C SER A 206 5.42 77.99 -8.38
N ARG A 207 4.59 77.52 -9.31
CA ARG A 207 3.65 76.41 -9.04
C ARG A 207 3.32 75.56 -10.26
N SER A 208 4.14 74.56 -10.58
CA SER A 208 3.66 73.23 -11.00
C SER A 208 4.84 72.26 -11.16
N TYR A 209 5.45 71.89 -10.05
CA TYR A 209 6.12 70.59 -9.94
C TYR A 209 5.80 70.06 -8.54
N ARG A 210 4.52 69.70 -8.32
CA ARG A 210 4.24 68.63 -7.37
C ARG A 210 4.76 67.36 -8.02
N GLY A 211 5.97 66.96 -7.63
CA GLY A 211 6.42 65.61 -7.90
C GLY A 211 5.40 64.63 -7.30
N PRO A 212 5.02 63.56 -8.00
CA PRO A 212 4.14 62.57 -7.43
C PRO A 212 4.87 61.90 -6.26
N ALA A 213 4.25 62.01 -5.09
CA ALA A 213 4.54 61.16 -3.95
C ALA A 213 4.44 59.70 -4.41
N ARG A 214 5.36 58.88 -3.91
CA ARG A 214 5.42 57.45 -4.14
C ARG A 214 4.08 56.80 -3.80
N ALA A 215 3.40 56.32 -4.84
CA ALA A 215 2.58 55.12 -4.79
C ALA A 215 2.78 54.41 -6.13
N SER A 216 3.79 53.55 -6.19
CA SER A 216 3.98 52.62 -7.31
C SER A 216 3.00 51.45 -7.15
N ALA A 217 1.86 51.55 -7.81
CA ALA A 217 1.32 50.46 -8.61
C ALA A 217 1.26 51.00 -10.05
N ALA A 218 1.97 50.33 -10.97
CA ALA A 218 2.27 50.77 -12.33
C ALA A 218 1.04 50.65 -13.30
N PRO A 219 1.19 50.78 -14.63
CA PRO A 219 1.46 52.00 -15.41
C PRO A 219 0.49 52.16 -16.61
N VAL A 220 0.21 53.39 -17.07
CA VAL A 220 -0.43 53.64 -18.38
C VAL A 220 0.24 54.90 -18.95
N ARG A 221 1.04 54.78 -20.01
CA ARG A 221 0.65 55.18 -21.38
C ARG A 221 -0.13 56.50 -21.39
N ASP A 222 0.48 57.60 -21.82
CA ASP A 222 0.16 58.18 -23.14
C ASP A 222 0.66 59.63 -23.38
N ILE A 223 1.14 59.82 -24.62
CA ILE A 223 0.90 60.94 -25.54
C ILE A 223 1.58 62.30 -25.23
N PHE A 224 2.61 62.62 -26.04
CA PHE A 224 2.68 63.88 -26.76
C PHE A 224 3.17 63.63 -28.20
N SER A 225 2.22 63.76 -29.13
CA SER A 225 2.34 64.33 -30.48
C SER A 225 3.63 64.11 -31.28
N ALA A 226 3.54 63.20 -32.25
CA ALA A 226 4.07 63.47 -33.59
C ALA A 226 2.93 63.21 -34.58
N GLY A 227 2.00 64.17 -34.66
CA GLY A 227 1.01 64.21 -35.70
C GLY A 227 1.61 64.85 -36.95
N TYR A 228 2.25 64.04 -37.79
CA TYR A 228 2.39 64.27 -39.23
C TYR A 228 2.59 62.88 -39.87
N LEU A 229 1.85 62.60 -40.95
CA LEU A 229 1.81 61.37 -41.76
C LEU A 229 0.74 60.32 -41.36
N LEU A 230 -0.51 60.61 -41.74
CA LEU A 230 -1.49 59.59 -42.09
C LEU A 230 -1.88 59.77 -43.57
N ARG A 231 -1.43 58.85 -44.44
CA ARG A 231 -2.27 58.29 -45.50
C ARG A 231 -1.62 57.03 -46.09
N GLU A 232 -2.45 56.00 -46.22
CA GLU A 232 -2.20 54.71 -46.89
C GLU A 232 -1.29 53.76 -46.07
N ALA A 233 -1.67 52.53 -45.72
CA ALA A 233 -2.51 51.57 -46.41
C ALA A 233 -3.38 50.76 -45.43
N ARG A 234 -4.65 50.59 -45.82
CA ARG A 234 -5.48 49.47 -45.40
C ARG A 234 -4.95 48.21 -46.08
N GLY A 235 -4.83 47.12 -45.32
CA GLY A 235 -4.77 45.78 -45.88
C GLY A 235 -3.60 44.96 -45.37
N LEU A 236 -3.83 44.23 -44.28
CA LEU A 236 -3.73 42.77 -44.23
C LEU A 236 -4.14 42.31 -42.82
N ARG A 237 -5.27 41.61 -42.78
CA ARG A 237 -5.72 40.84 -41.62
C ARG A 237 -4.73 39.70 -41.38
N SER A 238 -4.37 39.43 -40.13
CA SER A 238 -4.40 38.04 -39.61
C SER A 238 -4.41 37.97 -38.08
N PRO A 239 -5.02 36.91 -37.51
CA PRO A 239 -5.42 36.84 -36.11
C PRO A 239 -4.47 35.97 -35.28
N LEU A 240 -4.01 36.46 -34.12
CA LEU A 240 -3.35 35.65 -33.11
C LEU A 240 -4.03 35.84 -31.75
N ILE A 241 -5.22 35.26 -31.62
CA ILE A 241 -5.75 34.84 -30.32
C ILE A 241 -6.46 33.50 -30.53
N THR A 242 -5.74 32.39 -30.50
CA THR A 242 -6.29 31.11 -29.98
C THR A 242 -5.15 30.14 -29.66
N THR A 243 -5.38 29.30 -28.64
CA THR A 243 -4.64 28.09 -28.23
C THR A 243 -3.53 28.23 -27.19
N ALA A 244 -3.94 28.67 -26.00
CA ALA A 244 -3.42 28.11 -24.74
C ALA A 244 -4.18 26.82 -24.39
N THR A 245 -3.88 25.72 -25.06
CA THR A 245 -4.28 24.35 -24.69
C THR A 245 -3.47 23.39 -25.55
N ASN A 246 -2.24 23.05 -25.15
CA ASN A 246 -1.47 21.89 -25.63
C ASN A 246 -0.13 21.75 -24.89
N LEU A 247 -0.16 21.46 -23.59
CA LEU A 247 1.02 20.91 -22.87
C LEU A 247 0.58 19.81 -21.89
N LEU A 248 -0.13 18.82 -22.41
CA LEU A 248 -0.36 17.52 -21.77
C LEU A 248 -0.45 16.45 -22.89
N ALA A 249 0.70 16.02 -23.44
CA ALA A 249 0.91 14.65 -23.92
C ALA A 249 2.37 14.44 -24.40
N PRO A 250 2.93 13.22 -24.23
CA PRO A 250 4.36 12.93 -24.33
C PRO A 250 4.77 12.44 -25.73
N LYS A 251 5.92 12.91 -26.23
CA LYS A 251 6.76 12.38 -27.34
C LYS A 251 7.84 13.46 -27.56
N SER A 252 9.13 13.24 -27.76
CA SER A 252 9.98 12.07 -27.89
C SER A 252 11.41 12.61 -28.05
N ARG A 253 12.42 11.89 -27.52
CA ARG A 253 13.85 12.01 -27.87
C ARG A 253 14.51 13.39 -27.71
N LEU A 254 15.03 13.65 -26.52
CA LEU A 254 16.24 14.46 -26.36
C LEU A 254 17.33 13.57 -25.75
N LYS A 255 18.28 13.16 -26.60
CA LYS A 255 19.55 12.58 -26.18
C LYS A 255 20.39 13.70 -25.55
N LEU A 256 20.78 13.57 -24.29
CA LEU A 256 21.81 14.39 -23.66
C LEU A 256 22.66 13.51 -22.71
N PRO A 257 23.90 13.91 -22.41
CA PRO A 257 25.09 13.08 -22.63
C PRO A 257 25.44 12.16 -21.47
N VAL A 258 26.17 11.12 -21.85
CA VAL A 258 26.85 10.15 -20.99
C VAL A 258 27.98 10.86 -20.23
N SER A 259 27.76 11.30 -18.99
CA SER A 259 28.81 11.47 -17.98
C SER A 259 28.22 11.87 -16.62
N ALA A 260 27.54 10.94 -15.95
CA ALA A 260 27.39 10.88 -14.48
C ALA A 260 26.52 9.67 -14.10
N VAL A 261 26.95 8.46 -14.47
CA VAL A 261 26.44 7.22 -13.89
C VAL A 261 27.63 6.52 -13.27
N GLU A 262 27.93 6.90 -12.04
CA GLU A 262 28.66 6.11 -11.06
C GLU A 262 28.39 6.80 -9.72
N ILE A 263 28.37 6.04 -8.63
CA ILE A 263 27.81 6.40 -7.32
C ILE A 263 26.28 6.16 -7.25
N VAL A 264 25.84 4.89 -7.30
CA VAL A 264 25.23 4.17 -6.14
C VAL A 264 25.24 2.66 -6.46
N GLU A 265 26.43 2.06 -6.59
CA GLU A 265 26.61 0.61 -6.41
C GLU A 265 27.60 0.40 -5.28
N GLY A 266 27.16 0.62 -4.04
CA GLY A 266 28.08 0.64 -2.91
C GLY A 266 27.48 0.40 -1.54
N THR A 267 26.27 -0.16 -1.41
CA THR A 267 25.70 -0.45 -0.06
C THR A 267 24.87 -1.72 0.08
N GLN A 268 24.78 -2.61 -0.92
CA GLN A 268 24.03 -3.87 -0.77
C GLN A 268 24.85 -5.17 -0.87
N LYS A 269 26.18 -5.11 -1.06
CA LYS A 269 27.03 -6.33 -1.22
C LYS A 269 27.71 -6.85 0.05
N LYS A 270 27.30 -6.40 1.26
CA LYS A 270 27.84 -6.90 2.55
C LYS A 270 26.78 -7.36 3.55
N ARG A 271 25.69 -8.01 3.11
CA ARG A 271 24.81 -8.79 4.00
C ARG A 271 24.14 -9.95 3.24
N LYS A 272 24.89 -11.01 2.94
CA LYS A 272 24.40 -12.40 2.69
C LYS A 272 25.56 -13.30 2.27
N ALA A 273 26.46 -13.56 3.21
CA ALA A 273 27.29 -14.76 3.21
C ALA A 273 27.16 -15.36 4.62
N GLY A 274 26.51 -16.53 4.71
CA GLY A 274 26.38 -17.26 5.98
C GLY A 274 24.95 -17.60 6.39
N GLN A 275 24.25 -18.47 5.64
CA GLN A 275 23.31 -19.43 6.23
C GLN A 275 23.03 -20.53 5.18
N LYS A 276 23.81 -21.60 5.23
CA LYS A 276 23.50 -22.89 4.61
C LYS A 276 22.99 -23.83 5.71
N GLY A 277 21.84 -24.45 5.45
CA GLY A 277 21.49 -25.82 5.85
C GLY A 277 21.28 -26.10 7.34
N GLY A 278 20.02 -26.03 7.80
CA GLY A 278 19.55 -26.73 8.98
C GLY A 278 18.57 -27.83 8.59
N LYS A 279 19.01 -29.09 8.65
CA LYS A 279 18.16 -30.29 8.72
C LYS A 279 17.56 -30.39 10.14
N PRO A 280 16.37 -30.99 10.33
CA PRO A 280 15.79 -31.15 11.66
C PRO A 280 16.51 -32.26 12.45
N PRO A 281 16.56 -32.19 13.80
CA PRO A 281 17.19 -33.22 14.62
C PRO A 281 16.20 -34.37 14.85
N THR A 282 16.65 -35.58 14.54
CA THR A 282 16.10 -36.82 15.08
C THR A 282 16.70 -37.03 16.47
N GLU A 283 15.87 -36.97 17.50
CA GLU A 283 16.23 -37.41 18.84
C GLU A 283 16.26 -38.94 18.89
N GLY A 284 17.45 -39.50 19.16
CA GLY A 284 17.64 -40.89 19.53
C GLY A 284 18.43 -40.93 20.83
N SER A 285 17.74 -41.23 21.93
CA SER A 285 18.37 -41.64 23.19
C SER A 285 18.72 -43.13 23.12
N ALA A 286 19.92 -43.43 23.57
CA ALA A 286 20.66 -44.67 23.38
C ALA A 286 20.34 -45.79 24.42
N PHE A 287 21.07 -46.92 24.26
CA PHE A 287 21.30 -48.08 25.16
C PHE A 287 20.28 -49.24 25.05
N VAL A 288 20.62 -50.54 24.97
CA VAL A 288 21.90 -51.30 25.07
C VAL A 288 21.70 -52.79 24.66
N VAL A 289 22.74 -53.41 24.05
CA VAL A 289 23.21 -54.84 24.10
C VAL A 289 22.22 -55.98 23.77
N GLY A 290 22.51 -57.03 23.01
CA GLY A 290 23.75 -57.62 22.47
C GLY A 290 23.38 -58.86 21.60
N PRO A 291 24.35 -59.65 21.10
CA PRO A 291 24.13 -60.60 20.01
C PRO A 291 23.85 -62.03 20.51
N LEU A 292 22.97 -62.73 19.78
CA LEU A 292 23.03 -64.17 19.44
C LEU A 292 22.09 -64.41 18.24
#